data_AF-A0A937VB00-F1
#
_entry.id   AF-A0A937VB00-F1
#
_cell.length_a   1.000
_cell.length_b   1.000
_cell.length_c   1.000
_cell.angle_alpha   90.00
_cell.angle_beta   90.00
_cell.angle_gamma   90.00
#
_symmetry.space_group_name_H-M   'P 1'
#
loop_
_entity.id
_entity.type
_entity.pdbx_description
1 polymer ?
#
loop_
_entity_poly.entity_id
_entity_poly.type
_entity_poly.pdbx_seq_one_letter_code
_entity_poly.pdbx_strand_id
1 'polypeptide(L)'
;MSQPKRTPQATPSGHTRLACRKRTKAGAPCQAAARPSGYCWRHDPALREKRKAAERNGGRTRAYTGGERVEVKTLEDVRLQLCKVLGALWAMDNTIARARAIVAVCAELRGTLVVGDLEARLSRLEAILEASGGATP
;
A
#
# COMPACT_ATOMS: atom_id res chain seq x y z
N MET A 1 15.76 17.01 42.54
CA MET A 1 14.63 16.28 43.15
C MET A 1 14.28 15.10 42.24
N SER A 2 14.70 13.89 42.61
CA SER A 2 14.58 12.69 41.78
C SER A 2 13.27 11.96 42.10
N GLN A 3 12.41 11.73 41.10
CA GLN A 3 11.14 11.04 41.34
C GLN A 3 11.36 9.53 41.59
N PRO A 4 10.59 8.91 42.50
CA PRO A 4 10.69 7.48 42.76
C PRO A 4 10.16 6.68 41.57
N LYS A 5 10.94 5.66 41.17
CA LYS A 5 10.56 4.69 40.13
C LYS A 5 9.32 3.92 40.58
N ARG A 6 8.22 4.01 39.81
CA ARG A 6 7.02 3.20 40.02
C ARG A 6 7.37 1.72 39.84
N THR A 7 7.16 0.93 40.88
CA THR A 7 7.18 -0.53 40.79
C THR A 7 6.02 -1.02 39.91
N PRO A 8 6.25 -1.99 39.01
CA PRO A 8 5.18 -2.59 38.22
C PRO A 8 4.28 -3.39 39.16
N GLN A 9 3.03 -2.94 39.34
CA GLN A 9 2.01 -3.73 40.04
C GLN A 9 1.68 -4.95 39.19
N ALA A 10 1.88 -6.14 39.76
CA ALA A 10 1.39 -7.39 39.20
C ALA A 10 -0.14 -7.33 39.17
N THR A 11 -0.72 -7.42 37.97
CA THR A 11 -2.17 -7.58 37.81
C THR A 11 -2.54 -9.04 38.10
N PRO A 12 -3.66 -9.31 38.81
CA PRO A 12 -4.08 -10.67 39.07
C PRO A 12 -4.62 -11.29 37.79
N SER A 13 -3.77 -12.02 37.07
CA SER A 13 -4.15 -12.83 35.90
C SER A 13 -4.85 -14.11 36.37
N GLY A 14 -6.15 -14.00 36.65
CA GLY A 14 -7.00 -15.10 37.16
C GLY A 14 -8.17 -15.48 36.26
N HIS A 15 -8.13 -15.17 34.96
CA HIS A 15 -9.07 -15.76 34.01
C HIS A 15 -8.33 -16.80 33.19
N THR A 16 -8.45 -18.07 33.58
CA THR A 16 -8.08 -19.21 32.73
C THR A 16 -8.90 -19.08 31.45
N ARG A 17 -8.35 -18.43 30.42
CA ARG A 17 -8.99 -18.41 29.11
C ARG A 17 -9.01 -19.86 28.66
N LEU A 18 -10.21 -20.44 28.65
CA LEU A 18 -10.41 -21.80 28.16
C LEU A 18 -9.75 -21.92 26.79
N ALA A 19 -8.95 -22.97 26.57
CA ALA A 19 -8.33 -23.21 25.27
C ALA A 19 -9.35 -23.78 24.28
N CYS A 20 -9.15 -23.51 22.99
CA CYS A 20 -10.01 -24.06 21.95
C CYS A 20 -9.97 -25.60 21.96
N ARG A 21 -11.15 -26.24 21.95
CA ARG A 21 -11.29 -27.70 21.95
C ARG A 21 -10.81 -28.41 20.66
N LYS A 22 -10.45 -27.67 19.60
CA LYS A 22 -10.05 -28.26 18.31
C LYS A 22 -8.54 -28.57 18.30
N ARG A 23 -8.16 -29.64 17.61
CA ARG A 23 -6.76 -29.97 17.29
C ARG A 23 -6.36 -29.41 15.92
N THR A 24 -5.10 -29.03 15.78
CA THR A 24 -4.52 -28.61 14.50
C THR A 24 -4.46 -29.79 13.52
N LYS A 25 -4.14 -29.52 12.25
CA LYS A 25 -3.93 -30.57 11.25
C LYS A 25 -2.80 -31.55 11.63
N ALA A 26 -1.83 -31.10 12.43
CA ALA A 26 -0.75 -31.92 12.96
C ALA A 26 -1.11 -32.64 14.28
N GLY A 27 -2.37 -32.60 14.73
CA GLY A 27 -2.85 -33.30 15.93
C GLY A 27 -2.62 -32.56 17.26
N ALA A 28 -1.82 -31.49 17.27
CA ALA A 28 -1.56 -30.68 18.46
C ALA A 28 -2.81 -29.89 18.92
N PRO A 29 -2.97 -29.59 20.23
CA PRO A 29 -4.07 -28.76 20.72
C PRO A 29 -3.95 -27.31 20.22
N CYS A 30 -5.08 -26.70 19.86
CA CYS A 30 -5.12 -25.30 19.44
C CYS A 30 -4.86 -24.37 20.63
N GLN A 31 -3.84 -23.53 20.53
CA GLN A 31 -3.42 -22.59 21.59
C GLN A 31 -4.26 -21.30 21.63
N ALA A 32 -5.24 -21.14 20.73
CA ALA A 32 -6.07 -19.96 20.70
C ALA A 32 -7.13 -19.98 21.82
N ALA A 33 -7.44 -18.80 22.37
CA ALA A 33 -8.49 -18.65 23.37
C ALA A 33 -9.86 -19.07 22.80
N ALA A 34 -10.56 -19.90 23.57
CA ALA A 34 -11.94 -20.30 23.30
C ALA A 34 -12.91 -19.16 23.63
N ARG A 35 -13.98 -19.14 22.85
CA ARG A 35 -15.20 -18.37 23.11
C ARG A 35 -16.15 -19.22 23.97
N PRO A 36 -17.30 -18.69 24.41
CA PRO A 36 -18.31 -19.47 25.14
C PRO A 36 -18.75 -20.77 24.44
N SER A 37 -18.63 -20.84 23.11
CA SER A 37 -18.86 -22.07 22.31
C SER A 37 -17.83 -23.18 22.52
N GLY A 38 -16.74 -22.94 23.27
CA GLY A 38 -15.63 -23.88 23.46
C GLY A 38 -14.62 -23.91 22.30
N TYR A 39 -14.81 -23.07 21.28
CA TYR A 39 -13.93 -22.96 20.12
C TYR A 39 -13.40 -21.53 19.95
N CYS A 40 -12.21 -21.38 19.36
CA CYS A 40 -11.71 -20.07 18.97
C CYS A 40 -12.43 -19.56 17.71
N TRP A 41 -12.28 -18.28 17.38
CA TRP A 41 -12.89 -17.69 16.19
C TRP A 41 -12.64 -18.49 14.91
N ARG A 42 -11.45 -19.11 14.75
CA ARG A 42 -11.05 -19.90 13.57
C ARG A 42 -11.64 -21.31 13.50
N HIS A 43 -12.03 -21.90 14.63
CA HIS A 43 -12.52 -23.28 14.68
C HIS A 43 -13.99 -23.40 15.05
N ASP A 44 -14.63 -22.33 15.50
CA ASP A 44 -16.06 -22.32 15.83
C ASP A 44 -16.90 -22.64 14.57
N PRO A 45 -17.71 -23.72 14.58
CA PRO A 45 -18.59 -24.05 13.46
C PRO A 45 -19.65 -22.98 13.19
N ALA A 46 -20.19 -22.34 14.22
CA ALA A 46 -21.25 -21.33 14.10
C ALA A 46 -20.75 -20.05 13.38
N LEU A 47 -19.43 -19.83 13.37
CA LEU A 47 -18.81 -18.68 12.71
C LEU A 47 -18.27 -18.99 11.33
N ARG A 48 -18.43 -20.22 10.82
CA ARG A 48 -17.83 -20.64 9.54
C ARG A 48 -18.21 -19.72 8.39
N GLU A 49 -19.48 -19.35 8.26
CA GLU A 49 -19.93 -18.47 7.19
C GLU A 49 -19.45 -17.02 7.37
N LYS A 50 -19.43 -16.52 8.61
CA LYS A 50 -18.85 -15.20 8.92
C LYS A 50 -17.36 -15.13 8.60
N ARG A 51 -16.61 -16.21 8.84
CA ARG A 51 -15.19 -16.32 8.45
C ARG A 51 -15.02 -16.30 6.94
N LYS A 52 -15.77 -17.12 6.21
CA LYS A 52 -15.72 -17.14 4.74
C LYS A 52 -16.03 -15.76 4.16
N ALA A 53 -17.02 -15.05 4.70
CA ALA A 53 -17.35 -13.69 4.29
C ALA A 53 -16.18 -12.72 4.57
N ALA A 54 -15.56 -12.80 5.75
CA ALA A 54 -14.38 -11.98 6.09
C ALA A 54 -13.16 -12.29 5.20
N GLU A 55 -12.92 -13.57 4.90
CA GLU A 55 -11.84 -14.01 3.98
C GLU A 55 -12.10 -13.53 2.55
N ARG A 56 -13.34 -13.63 2.05
CA ARG A 56 -13.74 -13.08 0.75
C ARG A 56 -13.54 -11.57 0.70
N ASN A 57 -13.93 -10.84 1.75
CA ASN A 57 -13.76 -9.39 1.81
C ASN A 57 -12.28 -8.99 1.86
N GLY A 58 -11.48 -9.66 2.70
CA GLY A 58 -10.03 -9.43 2.75
C GLY A 58 -9.34 -9.77 1.43
N GLY A 59 -9.82 -10.81 0.73
CA GLY A 59 -9.38 -11.17 -0.61
C GLY A 59 -9.76 -10.11 -1.65
N ARG A 60 -10.97 -9.55 -1.61
CA ARG A 60 -11.42 -8.48 -2.51
C ARG A 60 -10.63 -7.18 -2.32
N THR A 61 -10.28 -6.82 -1.08
CA THR A 61 -9.45 -5.62 -0.81
C THR A 61 -8.02 -5.79 -1.33
N ARG A 62 -7.53 -7.03 -1.49
CA ARG A 62 -6.19 -7.35 -2.00
C ARG A 62 -6.18 -7.84 -3.45
N ALA A 63 -7.35 -8.04 -4.04
CA ALA A 63 -7.47 -8.43 -5.42
C ALA A 63 -7.10 -7.21 -6.27
N TYR A 64 -5.92 -7.26 -6.88
CA TYR A 64 -5.56 -6.33 -7.93
C TYR A 64 -6.57 -6.48 -9.07
N THR A 65 -7.43 -5.48 -9.27
CA THR A 65 -8.53 -5.55 -10.25
C THR A 65 -8.08 -5.33 -11.69
N GLY A 66 -6.77 -5.28 -11.96
CA GLY A 66 -6.26 -5.01 -13.30
C GLY A 66 -6.51 -3.57 -13.70
N GLY A 67 -5.45 -2.75 -13.71
CA GLY A 67 -5.50 -1.50 -14.46
C GLY A 67 -5.37 -1.80 -15.95
N GLU A 68 -6.02 -1.01 -16.80
CA GLU A 68 -5.71 -1.01 -18.22
C GLU A 68 -4.22 -0.70 -18.40
N ARG A 69 -3.49 -1.60 -19.06
CA ARG A 69 -2.10 -1.35 -19.40
C ARG A 69 -2.09 -0.32 -20.51
N VAL A 70 -1.66 0.89 -20.17
CA VAL A 70 -1.47 1.94 -21.16
C VAL A 70 -0.07 1.81 -21.74
N GLU A 71 0.01 1.79 -23.06
CA GLU A 71 1.28 1.89 -23.78
C GLU A 71 1.83 3.31 -23.62
N VAL A 72 3.07 3.44 -23.15
CA VAL A 72 3.73 4.73 -22.92
C VAL A 72 4.69 4.96 -24.08
N LYS A 73 4.41 5.93 -24.95
CA LYS A 73 5.23 6.25 -26.12
C LYS A 73 5.93 7.59 -26.02
N THR A 74 5.32 8.52 -25.30
CA THR A 74 5.77 9.91 -25.20
C THR A 74 5.96 10.32 -23.75
N LEU A 75 6.70 11.41 -23.54
CA LEU A 75 6.83 12.02 -22.22
C LEU A 75 5.48 12.50 -21.67
N GLU A 76 4.58 12.95 -22.55
CA GLU A 76 3.22 13.35 -22.18
C GLU A 76 2.40 12.16 -21.67
N ASP A 77 2.57 10.97 -22.24
CA ASP A 77 1.93 9.76 -21.73
C ASP A 77 2.38 9.46 -20.29
N VAL A 78 3.68 9.57 -20.01
CA VAL A 78 4.23 9.40 -18.66
C VAL A 78 3.59 10.41 -17.70
N ARG A 79 3.57 11.69 -18.09
CA ARG A 79 3.00 12.77 -17.28
C ARG A 79 1.53 12.49 -16.96
N LEU A 80 0.74 12.11 -17.95
CA LEU A 80 -0.68 11.81 -17.79
C LEU A 80 -0.91 10.63 -16.85
N GLN A 81 -0.10 9.56 -16.94
CA GLN A 81 -0.19 8.42 -16.04
C GLN A 81 0.17 8.80 -14.60
N LEU A 82 1.24 9.56 -14.40
CA LEU A 82 1.62 10.04 -13.07
C LEU A 82 0.53 10.94 -12.46
N CYS A 83 -0.10 11.81 -13.24
CA CYS A 83 -1.24 12.62 -12.78
C CYS A 83 -2.45 11.75 -12.39
N LYS A 84 -2.75 10.70 -13.16
CA LYS A 84 -3.82 9.74 -12.81
C LYS A 84 -3.53 9.02 -11.50
N VAL A 85 -2.29 8.54 -11.32
CA VAL A 85 -1.86 7.90 -10.07
C VAL A 85 -1.97 8.87 -8.90
N LEU A 86 -1.52 10.12 -9.06
CA LEU A 86 -1.62 11.14 -8.02
C LEU A 86 -3.08 11.42 -7.63
N GLY A 87 -3.98 11.54 -8.60
CA GLY A 87 -5.42 11.67 -8.37
C GLY A 87 -6.01 10.49 -7.60
N ALA A 88 -5.64 9.26 -7.97
CA ALA A 88 -6.06 8.05 -7.25
C ALA A 88 -5.52 8.03 -5.81
N LEU A 89 -4.27 8.44 -5.60
CA LEU A 89 -3.67 8.52 -4.27
C LEU A 89 -4.39 9.54 -3.38
N TRP A 90 -4.84 10.68 -3.91
CA TRP A 90 -5.61 11.66 -3.14
C TRP A 90 -6.98 11.15 -2.68
N ALA A 91 -7.59 10.21 -3.42
CA ALA A 91 -8.83 9.57 -3.03
C ALA A 91 -8.67 8.48 -1.95
N MET A 92 -7.44 8.06 -1.64
CA MET A 92 -7.18 7.04 -0.61
C MET A 92 -7.20 7.62 0.81
N ASP A 93 -7.46 6.76 1.81
CA ASP A 93 -7.38 7.11 3.23
C ASP A 93 -6.02 7.65 3.66
N ASN A 94 -6.04 8.50 4.70
CA ASN A 94 -4.81 9.10 5.22
C ASN A 94 -3.95 8.08 5.95
N THR A 95 -2.90 7.65 5.27
CA THR A 95 -1.93 6.68 5.77
C THR A 95 -0.52 7.12 5.42
N ILE A 96 0.46 6.62 6.19
CA ILE A 96 1.88 6.83 5.91
C ILE A 96 2.25 6.27 4.53
N ALA A 97 1.64 5.16 4.13
CA ALA A 97 1.85 4.56 2.81
C ALA A 97 1.43 5.51 1.68
N ARG A 98 0.25 6.13 1.81
CA ARG A 98 -0.23 7.15 0.85
C ARG A 98 0.73 8.33 0.79
N ALA A 99 1.15 8.88 1.93
CA ALA A 99 2.07 10.02 1.97
C ALA A 99 3.39 9.72 1.25
N ARG A 100 3.98 8.53 1.48
CA ARG A 100 5.20 8.10 0.78
C ARG A 100 5.00 7.95 -0.72
N ALA A 101 3.87 7.37 -1.14
CA ALA A 101 3.55 7.22 -2.56
C ALA A 101 3.39 8.59 -3.25
N ILE A 102 2.73 9.56 -2.59
CA ILE A 102 2.59 10.92 -3.12
C ILE A 102 3.97 11.57 -3.32
N VAL A 103 4.88 11.47 -2.34
CA VAL A 103 6.24 12.02 -2.47
C VAL A 103 6.97 11.42 -3.66
N ALA A 104 6.89 10.09 -3.84
CA ALA A 104 7.52 9.41 -4.98
C ALA A 104 6.94 9.90 -6.32
N VAL A 105 5.61 9.95 -6.46
CA VAL A 105 4.97 10.42 -7.70
C VAL A 105 5.30 11.89 -7.99
N CYS A 106 5.34 12.75 -6.98
CA CYS A 106 5.75 14.15 -7.15
C CYS A 106 7.21 14.29 -7.60
N ALA A 107 8.11 13.42 -7.10
CA ALA A 107 9.51 13.42 -7.53
C ALA A 107 9.64 13.05 -9.02
N GLU A 108 8.90 12.03 -9.47
CA GLU A 108 8.85 11.62 -10.87
C GLU A 108 8.21 12.69 -11.76
N LEU A 109 7.10 13.30 -11.33
CA LEU A 109 6.46 14.41 -12.06
C LEU A 109 7.43 15.56 -12.27
N ARG A 110 8.18 15.95 -11.23
CA ARG A 110 9.24 16.97 -11.36
C ARG A 110 10.27 16.55 -12.41
N GLY A 111 10.67 15.28 -12.44
CA GLY A 111 11.58 14.74 -13.46
C GLY A 111 11.02 14.93 -14.86
N THR A 112 9.76 14.55 -15.11
CA THR A 112 9.12 14.72 -16.43
C THR A 112 9.07 16.18 -16.89
N LEU A 113 8.78 17.12 -15.98
CA LEU A 113 8.76 18.54 -16.31
C LEU A 113 10.14 19.08 -16.69
N VAL A 114 11.19 18.64 -16.00
CA VAL A 114 12.57 19.03 -16.33
C VAL A 114 12.97 18.51 -17.70
N VAL A 115 12.67 17.23 -17.99
CA VAL A 115 12.98 16.64 -19.30
C VAL A 115 12.23 17.37 -20.42
N GLY A 116 10.94 17.68 -20.22
CA GLY A 116 10.15 18.41 -21.21
C GLY A 116 10.67 19.82 -21.50
N ASP A 117 11.13 20.56 -20.47
CA ASP A 117 11.78 21.86 -20.68
C ASP A 117 13.10 21.72 -21.47
N LEU A 118 13.89 20.69 -21.16
CA LEU A 118 15.14 20.41 -21.88
C LEU A 118 14.88 20.06 -23.35
N GLU A 119 13.89 19.21 -23.66
CA GLU A 119 13.47 18.91 -25.02
C GLU A 119 13.02 20.17 -25.77
N ALA A 120 12.21 21.03 -25.13
CA ALA A 120 11.76 22.29 -25.71
C ALA A 120 12.91 23.29 -25.95
N ARG A 121 13.96 23.25 -25.12
CA ARG A 121 15.16 24.07 -25.30
C ARG A 121 16.05 23.52 -26.41
N LEU A 122 16.26 22.21 -26.48
CA LEU A 122 17.03 21.55 -27.54
C LEU A 122 16.39 21.80 -28.90
N SER A 123 15.07 21.58 -29.03
CA SER A 123 14.36 21.83 -30.29
C SER A 123 14.49 23.28 -30.77
N ARG A 124 14.47 24.26 -29.86
CA ARG A 124 14.73 25.67 -30.19
C ARG A 124 16.16 25.91 -30.68
N LEU A 125 17.16 25.27 -30.06
CA LEU A 125 18.56 25.40 -30.47
C LEU A 125 18.81 24.73 -31.83
N GLU A 126 18.25 23.56 -32.05
CA GLU A 126 18.32 22.83 -33.32
C GLU A 126 17.73 23.67 -34.46
N ALA A 127 16.55 24.26 -34.25
CA ALA A 127 15.93 25.16 -35.23
C ALA A 127 16.79 26.39 -35.55
N ILE A 128 17.47 26.97 -34.54
CA ILE A 128 18.41 28.09 -34.77
C ILE A 128 19.60 27.63 -35.61
N LEU A 129 20.18 26.46 -35.31
CA LEU A 129 21.34 25.94 -36.05
C LEU A 129 21.00 25.63 -37.51
N GLU A 130 19.82 25.06 -37.76
CA GLU A 130 19.30 24.83 -39.12
C GLU A 130 19.09 26.15 -39.87
N ALA A 131 18.47 27.15 -39.23
CA ALA A 131 18.23 28.46 -39.85
C ALA A 131 19.51 29.27 -40.08
N SER A 132 20.54 29.06 -39.25
CA SER A 132 21.85 29.71 -39.36
C SER A 132 22.71 29.11 -40.48
N GLY A 133 22.19 28.13 -41.23
CA GLY A 133 22.88 27.48 -42.34
C GLY A 133 24.07 26.64 -41.88
N GLY A 134 23.93 25.95 -40.73
CA GLY A 134 24.97 25.19 -40.05
C GLY A 134 26.09 24.69 -40.95
N ALA A 135 27.18 25.45 -41.00
CA ALA A 135 28.43 25.04 -41.60
C ALA A 135 28.92 23.80 -40.85
N THR A 136 28.70 22.63 -41.46
CA THR A 136 29.32 21.38 -41.04
C THR A 136 30.79 21.44 -41.48
N PRO A 137 31.80 21.25 -40.60
CA PRO A 137 33.09 20.74 -41.06
C PRO A 137 32.95 19.30 -41.56
#